data_AF-A0A9E7MVZ4-F1
#
_entry.id   AF-A0A9E7MVZ4-F1
#
_cell.length_a   1.000
_cell.length_b   1.000
_cell.length_c   1.000
_cell.angle_alpha   90.00
_cell.angle_beta   90.00
_cell.angle_gamma   90.00
#
_symmetry.space_group_name_H-M   'P 1'
#
loop_
_entity.id
_entity.type
_entity.pdbx_description
1 polymer ?
#
loop_
_entity_poly.entity_id
_entity_poly.type
_entity_poly.pdbx_seq_one_letter_code
_entity_poly.pdbx_strand_id
1 'polypeptide(L)'
;MVYYAHATDPVTFGTFFVLYYVTIPVVLLIWFWKYYVYLRKGQYKLKQLGILILLAFVVTSFSGFKVLDQYLYLYSPVEKMTCYSSSCVLSLPLITEYGFAKEDFEKFGVPSLGFMRIYRIYDIELSASLLTPKKLNYVVIARPLIFIPVTELHVYEVSEDKRLVKKETFYLVWPKSPGKFLTEKFDAKFSVMILGGEY
;
A
#
# COMPACT_ATOMS: atom_id res chain seq x y z
N MET A 1 21.93 4.22 8.55
CA MET A 1 21.86 5.03 7.31
C MET A 1 21.49 4.11 6.16
N VAL A 2 20.19 3.88 5.92
CA VAL A 2 19.69 2.98 4.85
C VAL A 2 18.68 3.69 3.93
N TYR A 3 18.13 4.84 4.34
CA TYR A 3 17.08 5.57 3.62
C TYR A 3 17.41 5.98 2.17
N TYR A 4 18.69 6.25 1.85
CA TYR A 4 19.10 6.62 0.49
C TYR A 4 18.96 5.48 -0.52
N ALA A 5 19.13 4.22 -0.10
CA ALA A 5 18.96 3.05 -0.97
C ALA A 5 17.48 2.77 -1.29
N HIS A 6 16.56 3.31 -0.48
CA HIS A 6 15.11 3.13 -0.62
C HIS A 6 14.41 4.38 -1.18
N ALA A 7 15.16 5.43 -1.53
CA ALA A 7 14.61 6.64 -2.10
C ALA A 7 13.97 6.36 -3.46
N THR A 8 12.87 7.06 -3.75
CA THR A 8 12.16 6.92 -5.02
C THR A 8 12.57 8.00 -6.00
N ASP A 9 12.52 7.64 -7.28
CA ASP A 9 12.55 8.60 -8.38
C ASP A 9 11.26 9.46 -8.39
N PRO A 10 11.37 10.80 -8.53
CA PRO A 10 10.24 11.72 -8.56
C PRO A 10 9.23 11.41 -9.67
N VAL A 11 9.71 10.98 -10.83
CA VAL A 11 8.85 10.70 -12.00
C VAL A 11 7.95 9.50 -11.68
N THR A 12 8.52 8.45 -11.13
CA THR A 12 7.79 7.23 -10.77
C THR A 12 6.75 7.47 -9.69
N PHE A 13 7.14 8.14 -8.59
CA PHE A 13 6.19 8.49 -7.51
C PHE A 13 5.09 9.42 -8.01
N GLY A 14 5.47 10.50 -8.69
CA GLY A 14 4.54 11.49 -9.22
C GLY A 14 3.53 10.88 -10.18
N THR A 15 3.97 10.00 -11.08
CA THR A 15 3.08 9.32 -12.04
C THR A 15 2.02 8.48 -11.33
N PHE A 16 2.41 7.60 -10.40
CA PHE A 16 1.43 6.77 -9.69
C PHE A 16 0.56 7.59 -8.73
N PHE A 17 1.09 8.65 -8.14
CA PHE A 17 0.33 9.56 -7.30
C PHE A 17 -0.76 10.29 -8.10
N VAL A 18 -0.42 10.81 -9.28
CA VAL A 18 -1.38 11.45 -10.19
C VAL A 18 -2.42 10.44 -10.66
N LEU A 19 -2.00 9.26 -11.13
CA LEU A 19 -2.95 8.22 -11.55
C LEU A 19 -3.90 7.84 -10.41
N TYR A 20 -3.39 7.67 -9.19
CA TYR A 20 -4.22 7.34 -8.04
C TYR A 20 -5.34 8.37 -7.82
N TYR A 21 -5.08 9.68 -7.86
CA TYR A 21 -6.12 10.68 -7.62
C TYR A 21 -6.97 11.06 -8.84
N VAL A 22 -6.38 11.02 -10.03
CA VAL A 22 -6.96 11.65 -11.22
C VAL A 22 -7.70 10.65 -12.10
N THR A 23 -7.39 9.35 -12.05
CA THR A 23 -8.00 8.36 -12.95
C THR A 23 -9.52 8.31 -12.87
N ILE A 24 -10.12 8.21 -11.67
CA ILE A 24 -11.58 8.15 -11.53
C ILE A 24 -12.24 9.46 -12.02
N PRO A 25 -11.83 10.66 -11.57
CA PRO A 25 -12.38 11.93 -12.08
C PRO A 25 -12.29 12.07 -13.60
N VAL A 26 -11.14 11.75 -14.20
CA VAL A 26 -10.93 11.87 -15.66
C VAL A 26 -11.84 10.92 -16.42
N VAL A 27 -12.01 9.69 -15.95
CA VAL A 27 -12.91 8.73 -16.59
C VAL A 27 -14.36 9.22 -16.57
N LEU A 28 -14.81 9.81 -15.46
CA LEU A 28 -16.14 10.41 -15.36
C LEU A 28 -16.31 11.59 -16.33
N LEU A 29 -15.30 12.46 -16.43
CA LEU A 29 -15.32 13.61 -17.35
C LEU A 29 -15.35 13.17 -18.82
N ILE A 30 -14.51 12.19 -19.20
CA ILE A 30 -14.48 11.64 -20.57
C ILE A 30 -15.83 11.02 -20.93
N TRP A 31 -16.40 10.23 -20.01
CA TRP A 31 -17.72 9.64 -20.23
C TRP A 31 -18.80 10.72 -20.38
N PHE A 32 -18.81 11.71 -19.50
CA PHE A 32 -19.80 12.79 -19.53
C PHE A 32 -19.71 13.58 -20.84
N TRP A 33 -18.50 13.96 -21.27
CA TRP A 33 -18.28 14.67 -22.52
C TRP A 33 -18.75 13.83 -23.71
N LYS A 34 -18.30 12.57 -23.81
CA LYS A 34 -18.62 11.69 -24.93
C LYS A 34 -20.11 11.41 -25.08
N TYR A 35 -20.83 11.27 -23.96
CA TYR A 35 -22.25 10.92 -23.97
C TYR A 35 -23.19 12.09 -23.67
N TYR A 36 -22.68 13.33 -23.62
CA TYR A 36 -23.46 14.53 -23.28
C TYR A 36 -24.77 14.66 -24.08
N VAL A 37 -24.70 14.48 -25.40
CA VAL A 37 -25.88 14.56 -26.30
C VAL A 37 -26.90 13.45 -26.01
N TYR A 38 -26.44 12.27 -25.61
CA TYR A 38 -27.30 11.14 -25.24
C TYR A 38 -27.91 11.31 -23.85
N LEU A 39 -27.16 11.87 -22.90
CA LEU A 39 -27.63 12.23 -21.56
C LEU A 39 -28.77 13.24 -21.62
N ARG A 40 -28.66 14.25 -22.49
CA ARG A 40 -29.72 15.25 -22.71
C ARG A 40 -31.01 14.63 -23.29
N LYS A 41 -30.90 13.47 -23.94
CA LYS A 41 -32.03 12.70 -24.50
C LYS A 41 -32.51 11.57 -23.56
N GLY A 42 -32.03 11.52 -22.31
CA GLY A 42 -32.39 10.48 -21.33
C GLY A 42 -31.76 9.10 -21.60
N GLN A 43 -30.80 8.99 -22.52
CA GLN A 43 -30.11 7.75 -22.85
C GLN A 43 -28.74 7.67 -22.17
N TYR A 44 -28.73 7.21 -20.92
CA TYR A 44 -27.55 7.28 -20.05
C TYR A 44 -26.41 6.29 -20.38
N LYS A 45 -26.60 5.29 -21.26
CA LYS A 45 -25.53 4.33 -21.64
C LYS A 45 -24.71 3.77 -20.45
N LEU A 46 -25.38 3.46 -19.34
CA LEU A 46 -24.75 3.08 -18.06
C LEU A 46 -23.81 1.87 -18.14
N LYS A 47 -24.05 0.94 -19.07
CA LYS A 47 -23.15 -0.21 -19.28
C LYS A 47 -21.72 0.22 -19.63
N GLN A 48 -21.58 1.25 -20.46
CA GLN A 48 -20.27 1.76 -20.86
C GLN A 48 -19.58 2.52 -19.72
N LEU A 49 -20.36 3.24 -18.91
CA LEU A 49 -19.84 3.86 -17.68
C LEU A 49 -19.29 2.80 -16.72
N GLY A 50 -20.05 1.71 -16.49
CA GLY A 50 -19.63 0.63 -15.59
C GLY A 50 -18.30 0.00 -16.00
N ILE A 51 -18.11 -0.28 -17.29
CA ILE A 51 -16.84 -0.83 -17.81
C ILE A 51 -15.69 0.16 -17.59
N LEU A 52 -15.91 1.45 -17.89
CA LEU A 52 -14.89 2.47 -17.71
C LEU A 52 -14.51 2.66 -16.23
N ILE A 53 -15.49 2.65 -15.32
CA ILE A 53 -15.25 2.74 -13.88
C ILE A 53 -14.51 1.50 -13.37
N LEU A 54 -14.86 0.31 -13.84
CA LEU A 54 -14.15 -0.92 -13.45
C LEU A 54 -12.67 -0.86 -13.86
N LEU A 55 -12.37 -0.39 -15.06
CA LEU A 55 -10.98 -0.16 -15.50
C LEU A 55 -10.30 0.93 -14.67
N ALA A 56 -11.02 2.01 -14.34
CA ALA A 56 -10.52 3.06 -13.46
C ALA A 56 -10.16 2.53 -12.07
N PHE A 57 -10.97 1.64 -11.51
CA PHE A 57 -10.72 1.01 -10.21
C PHE A 57 -9.48 0.14 -10.23
N VAL A 58 -9.26 -0.64 -11.29
CA VAL A 58 -8.04 -1.44 -11.47
C VAL A 58 -6.79 -0.57 -11.45
N VAL A 59 -6.79 0.50 -12.26
CA VAL A 59 -5.67 1.43 -12.36
C VAL A 59 -5.46 2.17 -11.02
N THR A 60 -6.53 2.62 -10.38
CA THR A 60 -6.47 3.34 -9.10
C THR A 60 -5.96 2.45 -7.98
N SER A 61 -6.48 1.22 -7.87
CA SER A 61 -6.07 0.23 -6.86
C SER A 61 -4.58 -0.10 -6.99
N PHE A 62 -4.14 -0.39 -8.22
CA PHE A 62 -2.73 -0.67 -8.48
C PHE A 62 -1.82 0.53 -8.21
N SER A 63 -2.25 1.73 -8.62
CA SER A 63 -1.50 2.97 -8.36
C SER A 63 -1.39 3.26 -6.88
N GLY A 64 -2.49 3.14 -6.13
CA GLY A 64 -2.50 3.33 -4.67
C GLY A 64 -1.58 2.34 -3.97
N PHE A 65 -1.55 1.08 -4.43
CA PHE A 65 -0.61 0.07 -3.94
C PHE A 65 0.85 0.40 -4.27
N LYS A 66 1.15 0.94 -5.46
CA LYS A 66 2.51 1.39 -5.82
C LYS A 66 2.96 2.60 -5.02
N VAL A 67 2.06 3.55 -4.75
CA VAL A 67 2.36 4.70 -3.89
C VAL A 67 2.63 4.22 -2.47
N LEU A 68 1.77 3.36 -1.92
CA LEU A 68 1.95 2.78 -0.57
C LEU A 68 3.27 2.01 -0.45
N ASP A 69 3.68 1.26 -1.47
CA ASP A 69 4.96 0.55 -1.52
C ASP A 69 6.14 1.48 -1.25
N GLN A 70 6.14 2.70 -1.80
CA GLN A 70 7.25 3.62 -1.63
C GLN A 70 7.33 4.20 -0.21
N TYR A 71 6.19 4.41 0.45
CA TYR A 71 6.17 4.80 1.87
C TYR A 71 6.69 3.66 2.76
N LEU A 72 6.20 2.43 2.55
CA LEU A 72 6.58 1.28 3.40
C LEU A 72 8.03 0.85 3.18
N TYR A 73 8.52 0.92 1.95
CA TYR A 73 9.87 0.49 1.60
C TYR A 73 10.96 1.34 2.25
N LEU A 74 10.69 2.64 2.46
CA LEU A 74 11.64 3.55 3.12
C LEU A 74 12.01 3.10 4.54
N TYR A 75 11.06 2.50 5.25
CA TYR A 75 11.22 2.03 6.63
C TYR A 75 11.53 0.54 6.73
N SER A 76 11.81 -0.11 5.59
CA SER A 76 12.16 -1.52 5.53
C SER A 76 13.68 -1.68 5.41
N PRO A 77 14.38 -2.24 6.42
CA PRO A 77 15.81 -2.51 6.30
C PRO A 77 16.11 -3.70 5.39
N VAL A 78 15.08 -4.41 4.94
CA VAL A 78 15.15 -5.59 4.08
C VAL A 78 14.53 -5.27 2.72
N GLU A 79 15.04 -5.90 1.67
CA GLU A 79 14.41 -5.85 0.35
C GLU A 79 12.95 -6.30 0.41
N LYS A 80 12.11 -5.60 -0.35
CA LYS A 80 10.69 -5.93 -0.47
C LYS A 80 10.53 -7.22 -1.24
N MET A 81 9.71 -8.12 -0.72
CA MET A 81 9.47 -9.41 -1.35
C MET A 81 8.03 -9.48 -1.86
N THR A 82 7.85 -9.98 -3.08
CA THR A 82 6.54 -10.15 -3.72
C THR A 82 6.12 -11.60 -3.71
N CYS A 83 4.91 -11.87 -3.20
CA CYS A 83 4.31 -13.21 -3.18
C CYS A 83 2.90 -13.19 -3.76
N TYR A 84 2.46 -14.35 -4.25
CA TYR A 84 1.13 -14.53 -4.83
C TYR A 84 0.22 -15.44 -4.00
N SER A 85 0.79 -16.22 -3.08
CA SER A 85 0.12 -17.18 -2.22
C SER A 85 0.61 -17.11 -0.78
N SER A 86 -0.23 -17.53 0.16
CA SER A 86 0.12 -17.74 1.56
C SER A 86 1.33 -18.66 1.75
N SER A 87 1.48 -19.70 0.93
CA SER A 87 2.64 -20.58 0.98
C SER A 87 3.95 -19.85 0.69
N CYS A 88 3.96 -18.95 -0.30
CA CYS A 88 5.09 -18.08 -0.58
C CYS A 88 5.36 -17.12 0.60
N VAL A 89 4.30 -16.58 1.22
CA VAL A 89 4.41 -15.74 2.43
C VAL A 89 5.10 -16.48 3.57
N LEU A 90 4.80 -17.78 3.74
CA LEU A 90 5.35 -18.59 4.83
C LEU A 90 6.75 -19.13 4.56
N SER A 91 7.21 -19.12 3.30
CA SER A 91 8.51 -19.65 2.88
C SER A 91 9.57 -18.57 2.65
N LEU A 92 9.29 -17.31 2.99
CA LEU A 92 10.22 -16.23 2.68
C LEU A 92 11.44 -16.20 3.59
N PRO A 93 12.57 -15.68 3.05
CA PRO A 93 13.75 -15.33 3.83
C PRO A 93 13.44 -14.47 5.05
N LEU A 94 12.41 -13.62 4.97
CA LEU A 94 12.01 -12.83 6.13
C LEU A 94 11.65 -13.72 7.32
N ILE A 95 10.96 -14.84 7.12
CA ILE A 95 10.57 -15.76 8.19
C ILE A 95 11.74 -16.67 8.56
N THR A 96 12.46 -17.19 7.56
CA THR A 96 13.52 -18.19 7.77
C THR A 96 14.85 -17.60 8.24
N GLU A 97 15.28 -16.45 7.71
CA GLU A 97 16.57 -15.81 8.04
C GLU A 97 16.49 -14.88 9.24
N TYR A 98 15.36 -14.17 9.42
CA TYR A 98 15.21 -13.29 10.61
C TYR A 98 14.71 -14.05 11.83
N GLY A 99 14.34 -15.32 11.69
CA GLY A 99 13.99 -16.23 12.79
C GLY A 99 12.61 -15.97 13.38
N PHE A 100 11.64 -15.55 12.56
CA PHE A 100 10.25 -15.48 13.01
C PHE A 100 9.67 -16.90 13.05
N ALA A 101 8.89 -17.21 14.08
CA ALA A 101 8.19 -18.48 14.17
C ALA A 101 7.12 -18.59 13.08
N LYS A 102 7.23 -19.58 12.21
CA LYS A 102 6.26 -19.81 11.12
C LYS A 102 4.87 -20.11 11.69
N GLU A 103 4.85 -20.80 12.83
CA GLU A 103 3.67 -21.18 13.60
C GLU A 103 2.86 -19.93 14.01
N ASP A 104 3.54 -18.82 14.30
CA ASP A 104 2.87 -17.58 14.63
C ASP A 104 2.11 -17.03 13.42
N PHE A 105 2.72 -17.00 12.23
CA PHE A 105 2.03 -16.54 11.01
C PHE A 105 0.88 -17.45 10.61
N GLU A 106 1.00 -18.76 10.82
CA GLU A 106 -0.09 -19.71 10.61
C GLU A 106 -1.23 -19.49 11.62
N LYS A 107 -0.92 -19.21 12.88
CA LYS A 107 -1.90 -18.95 13.94
C LYS A 107 -2.62 -17.61 13.79
N PHE A 108 -1.90 -16.53 13.51
CA PHE A 108 -2.49 -15.21 13.26
C PHE A 108 -3.15 -15.13 11.87
N GLY A 109 -2.79 -16.05 10.97
CA GLY A 109 -3.33 -16.20 9.64
C GLY A 109 -2.76 -15.19 8.65
N VAL A 110 -2.36 -15.67 7.48
CA VAL A 110 -1.85 -14.85 6.37
C VAL A 110 -2.88 -14.76 5.23
N PRO A 111 -2.83 -13.73 4.37
CA PRO A 111 -3.73 -13.64 3.24
C PRO A 111 -3.49 -14.81 2.28
N SER A 112 -4.59 -15.45 1.83
CA SER A 112 -4.52 -16.71 1.09
C SER A 112 -3.92 -16.57 -0.30
N LEU A 113 -4.42 -15.61 -1.08
CA LEU A 113 -4.06 -15.38 -2.50
C LEU A 113 -4.10 -13.88 -2.84
N GLY A 114 -3.33 -13.51 -3.86
CA GLY A 114 -3.32 -12.19 -4.47
C GLY A 114 -1.91 -11.60 -4.56
N PHE A 115 -1.76 -10.48 -5.27
CA PHE A 115 -0.49 -9.77 -5.33
C PHE A 115 -0.15 -9.21 -3.95
N MET A 116 0.83 -9.77 -3.26
CA MET A 116 1.22 -9.38 -1.91
C MET A 116 2.64 -8.85 -1.91
N ARG A 117 2.86 -7.75 -1.19
CA ARG A 117 4.19 -7.26 -0.86
C ARG A 117 4.38 -7.23 0.63
N ILE A 118 5.56 -7.67 1.05
CA ILE A 118 5.87 -7.86 2.45
C ILE A 118 7.01 -6.93 2.81
N TYR A 119 6.84 -6.23 3.92
CA TYR A 119 7.75 -5.22 4.43
C TYR A 119 8.06 -5.52 5.88
N ARG A 120 9.31 -5.28 6.27
CA ARG A 120 9.74 -5.36 7.66
C ARG A 120 9.92 -3.95 8.18
N ILE A 121 8.96 -3.40 8.91
CA ILE A 121 9.13 -2.07 9.47
C ILE A 121 9.91 -2.20 10.77
N TYR A 122 11.15 -1.68 10.77
CA TYR A 122 11.99 -1.65 11.96
C TYR A 122 12.74 -0.32 12.04
N ASP A 123 12.25 0.56 12.90
CA ASP A 123 12.82 1.89 13.08
C ASP A 123 12.51 2.47 14.47
N ILE A 124 13.20 3.55 14.86
CA ILE A 124 12.87 4.34 16.05
C ILE A 124 12.44 5.71 15.56
N GLU A 125 11.14 5.98 15.63
CA GLU A 125 10.53 7.22 15.17
C GLU A 125 9.90 7.99 16.33
N LEU A 126 9.73 9.30 16.15
CA LEU A 126 9.00 10.10 17.12
C LEU A 126 7.49 9.87 16.95
N SER A 127 6.80 9.60 18.06
CA SER A 127 5.34 9.46 18.05
C SER A 127 4.69 10.75 17.53
N ALA A 128 3.74 10.61 16.60
CA ALA A 128 3.04 11.76 16.04
C ALA A 128 2.12 12.44 17.05
N SER A 129 1.57 11.69 18.02
CA SER A 129 0.64 12.18 19.05
C SER A 129 1.34 12.66 20.33
N LEU A 130 2.36 11.94 20.80
CA LEU A 130 2.98 12.17 22.10
C LEU A 130 4.39 12.78 22.01
N LEU A 131 4.96 12.87 20.80
CA LEU A 131 6.34 13.34 20.57
C LEU A 131 7.40 12.56 21.36
N THR A 132 7.07 11.35 21.82
CA THR A 132 7.98 10.44 22.52
C THR A 132 8.60 9.43 21.55
N PRO A 133 9.83 8.94 21.79
CA PRO A 133 10.43 7.89 20.96
C PRO A 133 9.57 6.62 20.98
N LYS A 134 9.24 6.10 19.81
CA LYS A 134 8.47 4.87 19.62
C LYS A 134 9.23 3.94 18.69
N LYS A 135 9.48 2.72 19.17
CA LYS A 135 10.07 1.66 18.35
C LYS A 135 8.98 1.07 17.46
N LEU A 136 9.18 1.18 16.14
CA LEU A 136 8.37 0.51 15.15
C LEU A 136 8.96 -0.89 14.95
N ASN A 137 8.16 -1.92 15.22
CA ASN A 137 8.59 -3.30 15.09
C ASN A 137 7.46 -4.15 14.50
N TYR A 138 7.26 -4.03 13.19
CA TYR A 138 6.15 -4.66 12.49
C TYR A 138 6.59 -5.47 11.27
N VAL A 139 5.80 -6.47 10.91
CA VAL A 139 5.77 -7.07 9.57
C VAL A 139 4.48 -6.62 8.92
N VAL A 140 4.56 -6.08 7.70
CA VAL A 140 3.40 -5.55 6.99
C VAL A 140 3.25 -6.27 5.67
N ILE A 141 2.05 -6.80 5.41
CA ILE A 141 1.69 -7.40 4.12
C ILE A 141 0.66 -6.49 3.47
N ALA A 142 1.06 -5.82 2.38
CA ALA A 142 0.17 -5.02 1.55
C ALA A 142 -0.39 -5.83 0.39
N ARG A 143 -1.69 -5.74 0.14
CA ARG A 143 -2.41 -6.44 -0.93
C ARG A 143 -3.41 -5.49 -1.61
N PRO A 144 -3.29 -5.21 -2.92
CA PRO A 144 -4.32 -4.46 -3.64
C PRO A 144 -5.53 -5.34 -3.91
N LEU A 145 -6.73 -4.80 -3.71
CA LEU A 145 -7.98 -5.43 -4.14
C LEU A 145 -8.28 -4.94 -5.55
N ILE A 146 -7.80 -5.64 -6.57
CA ILE A 146 -7.71 -5.13 -7.96
C ILE A 146 -9.04 -4.56 -8.52
N PHE A 147 -10.20 -5.09 -8.13
CA PHE A 147 -11.49 -4.65 -8.66
C PHE A 147 -12.15 -3.48 -7.91
N ILE A 148 -11.54 -3.00 -6.84
CA ILE A 148 -12.01 -1.85 -6.06
C ILE A 148 -10.82 -0.96 -5.69
N PRO A 149 -10.97 0.36 -5.53
CA PRO A 149 -9.86 1.26 -5.25
C PRO A 149 -9.43 1.20 -3.76
N VAL A 150 -9.05 0.00 -3.32
CA VAL A 150 -8.71 -0.34 -1.93
C VAL A 150 -7.44 -1.18 -1.88
N THR A 151 -6.54 -0.79 -1.00
CA THR A 151 -5.35 -1.58 -0.63
C THR A 151 -5.50 -2.05 0.81
N GLU A 152 -5.45 -3.36 1.01
CA GLU A 152 -5.46 -3.98 2.33
C GLU A 152 -4.04 -4.08 2.89
N LEU A 153 -3.88 -3.76 4.17
CA LEU A 153 -2.64 -3.94 4.92
C LEU A 153 -2.90 -4.87 6.10
N HIS A 154 -2.14 -5.96 6.18
CA HIS A 154 -2.07 -6.80 7.37
C HIS A 154 -0.80 -6.45 8.12
N VAL A 155 -0.97 -5.92 9.33
CA VAL A 155 0.11 -5.45 10.19
C VAL A 155 0.26 -6.44 11.34
N TYR A 156 1.44 -7.01 11.47
CA TYR A 156 1.81 -7.94 12.52
C TYR A 156 2.82 -7.26 13.43
N GLU A 157 2.46 -7.07 14.69
CA GLU A 157 3.36 -6.54 15.71
C GLU A 157 4.30 -7.64 16.18
N VAL A 158 5.59 -7.32 16.25
CA VAL A 158 6.65 -8.26 16.60
C VAL A 158 7.24 -7.86 17.96
N SER A 159 7.37 -8.84 18.86
CA SER A 159 8.07 -8.66 20.13
C SER A 159 9.58 -8.57 19.94
N GLU A 160 10.32 -8.28 21.03
CA GLU A 160 11.79 -8.33 21.00
C GLU A 160 12.31 -9.77 20.79
N ASP A 161 11.56 -10.77 21.27
CA ASP A 161 11.83 -12.20 21.06
C ASP A 161 11.44 -12.71 19.66
N LYS A 162 11.15 -11.80 18.72
CA LYS A 162 10.79 -12.13 17.34
C LYS A 162 9.54 -13.01 17.21
N ARG A 163 8.61 -12.91 18.16
CA ARG A 163 7.29 -13.55 18.09
C ARG A 163 6.23 -12.55 17.67
N LEU A 164 5.20 -13.03 16.99
CA LEU A 164 4.06 -12.17 16.67
C LEU A 164 3.18 -12.00 17.91
N VAL A 165 2.90 -10.77 18.26
CA VAL A 165 2.10 -10.42 19.45
C VAL A 165 0.67 -10.09 19.05
N LYS A 166 0.52 -9.37 17.94
CA LYS A 166 -0.77 -8.81 17.51
C LYS A 166 -0.86 -8.81 16.00
N LYS A 167 -2.07 -8.98 15.49
CA LYS A 167 -2.42 -8.75 14.10
C LYS A 167 -3.52 -7.72 14.01
N GLU A 168 -3.33 -6.73 13.14
CA GLU A 168 -4.34 -5.75 12.77
C GLU A 168 -4.46 -5.70 11.25
N THR A 169 -5.68 -5.54 10.75
CA THR A 169 -5.94 -5.38 9.32
C THR A 169 -6.52 -3.99 9.07
N PHE A 170 -5.93 -3.26 8.13
CA PHE A 170 -6.37 -1.94 7.74
C PHE A 170 -6.67 -1.88 6.24
N TYR A 171 -7.57 -0.97 5.88
CA TYR A 171 -7.95 -0.72 4.50
C TYR A 171 -7.64 0.72 4.13
N LEU A 172 -6.73 0.92 3.20
CA LEU A 172 -6.52 2.19 2.53
C LEU A 172 -7.55 2.31 1.42
N VAL A 173 -8.56 3.14 1.63
CA VAL A 173 -9.64 3.40 0.66
C VAL A 173 -9.38 4.74 -0.02
N TRP A 174 -9.43 4.76 -1.35
CA TRP A 174 -9.38 6.00 -2.13
C TRP A 174 -10.49 6.98 -1.71
N PRO A 175 -10.26 8.31 -1.66
CA PRO A 175 -9.05 9.06 -2.02
C PRO A 175 -8.17 9.39 -0.80
N LYS A 176 -8.04 8.49 0.18
CA LYS A 176 -7.22 8.80 1.35
C LYS A 176 -5.73 8.86 0.98
N SER A 177 -5.00 9.82 1.55
CA SER A 177 -3.54 9.92 1.39
C SER A 177 -2.82 8.75 2.05
N PRO A 178 -2.01 7.97 1.31
CA PRO A 178 -1.28 6.82 1.87
C PRO A 178 -0.36 7.19 3.03
N GLY A 179 0.40 8.30 2.92
CA GLY A 179 1.31 8.75 3.97
C GLY A 179 0.58 9.20 5.24
N LYS A 180 -0.51 9.95 5.09
CA LYS A 180 -1.35 10.36 6.23
C LYS A 180 -2.00 9.14 6.89
N PHE A 181 -2.49 8.21 6.09
CA PHE A 181 -3.09 6.96 6.58
C PHE A 181 -2.09 6.14 7.40
N LEU A 182 -0.87 5.92 6.91
CA LEU A 182 0.16 5.20 7.65
C LEU A 182 0.54 5.96 8.93
N THR A 183 0.68 7.28 8.84
CA THR A 183 1.01 8.11 10.01
C THR A 183 -0.03 7.99 11.12
N GLU A 184 -1.32 8.01 10.78
CA GLU A 184 -2.41 7.82 11.75
C GLU A 184 -2.44 6.41 12.34
N LYS A 185 -2.11 5.37 11.55
CA LYS A 185 -2.20 3.97 12.01
C LYS A 185 -1.02 3.51 12.84
N PHE A 186 0.18 3.97 12.50
CA PHE A 186 1.39 3.62 13.24
C PHE A 186 1.74 4.65 14.32
N ASP A 187 1.08 5.81 14.32
CA ASP A 187 1.38 6.96 15.19
C ASP A 187 2.86 7.38 15.08
N ALA A 188 3.39 7.36 13.85
CA ALA A 188 4.75 7.72 13.52
C ALA A 188 4.76 8.43 12.16
N LYS A 189 5.64 9.41 11.94
CA LYS A 189 5.62 10.19 10.70
C LYS A 189 6.12 9.35 9.52
N PHE A 190 5.21 8.93 8.64
CA PHE A 190 5.59 8.26 7.39
C PHE A 190 5.82 9.30 6.28
N SER A 191 7.07 9.41 5.85
CA SER A 191 7.48 10.29 4.74
C SER A 191 8.02 9.48 3.57
N VAL A 192 8.13 10.11 2.40
CA VAL A 192 8.83 9.56 1.24
C VAL A 192 10.07 10.41 1.01
N MET A 193 11.20 9.77 0.77
CA MET A 193 12.41 10.44 0.31
C MET A 193 12.46 10.39 -1.22
N ILE A 194 12.46 11.57 -1.84
CA ILE A 194 12.59 11.75 -3.28
C ILE A 194 13.99 12.28 -3.55
N LEU A 195 14.80 11.56 -4.31
CA LEU A 195 16.09 12.08 -4.77
C LEU A 195 15.86 12.96 -5.99
N GLY A 196 16.12 14.27 -5.85
CA GLY A 196 16.25 15.16 -7.01
C GLY A 196 17.53 14.78 -7.75
N GLY A 197 17.43 14.52 -9.05
CA GLY A 197 18.58 14.16 -9.86
C GLY A 197 19.57 15.32 -9.95
N GLU A 198 20.74 15.15 -9.34
CA GLU A 198 21.97 15.81 -9.73
C GLU A 198 23.03 14.72 -9.92
N TYR A 199 23.25 14.37 -11.19
CA TYR A 199 24.51 13.83 -11.70
C TYR A 199 24.91 14.71 -12.89
#